data_AF-A0A3A6NZR7-F1
#
_entry.id   AF-A0A3A6NZR7-F1
#
_cell.length_a   1.000
_cell.length_b   1.000
_cell.length_c   1.000
_cell.angle_alpha   90.00
_cell.angle_beta   90.00
_cell.angle_gamma   90.00
#
_symmetry.space_group_name_H-M   'P 1'
#
loop_
_entity.id
_entity.type
_entity.pdbx_description
1 polymer ?
#
loop_
_entity_poly.entity_id
_entity_poly.type
_entity_poly.pdbx_seq_one_letter_code
_entity_poly.pdbx_strand_id
1 'polypeptide(L)'
;MTLDVQQLTREIETEALLLDRVRREIGKLIVGQTRLVERLLAALLCNNHVLIEGVPGLAKTLTVTTLAQAIQASFHRIQFTPDLLPGDLIGTLIYNPKTGDFTTRKGPIFANIILADEINRAPAKVQSALLEAMQERQITIGDHTFALDDPFMVLATQNPIEQEGTYPLPEAQVDRFMLKLKVTYPSKVEEQQILRLMASAAELPQVTPVIGPEDIRRLRRKTEQIYVDGRIEEYIVNLVDASRHPEAYKMNIRHLIQYGASPRATIFLARAAKANALLAGRGFVTPQDVKTIAMDVLRHRVIVTYEAEAEEKSSEDVIQLLLDTVEVP
;
A
#
# COMPACT_ATOMS: atom_id res chain seq x y z
N MET A 1 8.95 -31.48 6.68
CA MET A 1 8.90 -30.00 6.60
C MET A 1 10.05 -29.43 5.77
N THR A 2 11.33 -29.76 6.03
CA THR A 2 12.48 -29.23 5.26
C THR A 2 12.46 -29.55 3.76
N LEU A 3 12.07 -30.76 3.37
CA LEU A 3 11.91 -31.15 1.94
C LEU A 3 10.80 -30.38 1.22
N ASP A 4 9.74 -30.00 1.94
CA ASP A 4 8.58 -29.27 1.41
C ASP A 4 8.92 -27.79 1.17
N VAL A 5 9.66 -27.17 2.11
CA VAL A 5 10.15 -25.79 1.99
C VAL A 5 11.16 -25.63 0.85
N GLN A 6 12.02 -26.63 0.62
CA GLN A 6 12.97 -26.60 -0.50
C GLN A 6 12.26 -26.69 -1.87
N GLN A 7 11.24 -27.54 -1.98
CA GLN A 7 10.43 -27.62 -3.20
C GLN A 7 9.68 -26.30 -3.44
N LEU A 8 9.02 -25.77 -2.41
CA LEU A 8 8.34 -24.48 -2.47
C LEU A 8 9.31 -23.36 -2.87
N THR A 9 10.53 -23.34 -2.34
CA THR A 9 11.52 -22.31 -2.67
C THR A 9 11.87 -22.33 -4.16
N ARG A 10 12.05 -23.49 -4.79
CA ARG A 10 12.31 -23.57 -6.24
C ARG A 10 11.15 -23.04 -7.09
N GLU A 11 9.92 -23.30 -6.67
CA GLU A 11 8.74 -22.74 -7.34
C GLU A 11 8.69 -21.22 -7.19
N ILE A 12 8.95 -20.71 -5.97
CA ILE A 12 8.97 -19.27 -5.68
C ILE A 12 10.10 -18.55 -6.43
N GLU A 13 11.28 -19.14 -6.57
CA GLU A 13 12.38 -18.56 -7.36
C GLU A 13 11.96 -18.27 -8.81
N THR A 14 11.20 -19.19 -9.42
CA THR A 14 10.70 -19.01 -10.80
C THR A 14 9.71 -17.84 -10.89
N GLU A 15 8.81 -17.72 -9.92
CA GLU A 15 7.84 -16.63 -9.86
C GLU A 15 8.50 -15.27 -9.52
N ALA A 16 9.54 -15.29 -8.68
CA ALA A 16 10.31 -14.10 -8.34
C ALA A 16 11.03 -13.50 -9.55
N LEU A 17 11.46 -14.34 -10.52
CA LEU A 17 12.02 -13.86 -11.78
C LEU A 17 11.01 -13.04 -12.60
N LEU A 18 9.71 -13.35 -12.54
CA LEU A 18 8.68 -12.55 -13.21
C LEU A 18 8.53 -11.18 -12.54
N LEU A 19 8.55 -11.14 -11.20
CA LEU A 19 8.48 -9.88 -10.45
C LEU A 19 9.74 -9.03 -10.64
N ASP A 20 10.91 -9.64 -10.78
CA ASP A 20 12.15 -8.92 -11.12
C ASP A 20 12.07 -8.32 -12.53
N ARG A 21 11.46 -9.01 -13.50
CA ARG A 21 11.19 -8.42 -14.83
C ARG A 21 10.26 -7.21 -14.72
N VAL A 22 9.20 -7.28 -13.93
CA VAL A 22 8.30 -6.13 -13.67
C VAL A 22 9.07 -4.96 -13.05
N ARG A 23 9.90 -5.23 -12.04
CA ARG A 23 10.75 -4.20 -11.41
C ARG A 23 11.69 -3.53 -12.40
N ARG A 24 12.37 -4.32 -13.23
CA ARG A 24 13.28 -3.79 -14.27
C ARG A 24 12.53 -2.97 -15.31
N GLU A 25 11.33 -3.38 -15.69
CA GLU A 25 10.49 -2.64 -16.62
C GLU A 25 10.10 -1.26 -16.05
N ILE A 26 9.66 -1.23 -14.80
CA ILE A 26 9.33 0.02 -14.09
C ILE A 26 10.58 0.90 -13.94
N GLY A 27 11.73 0.29 -13.65
CA GLY A 27 13.02 0.97 -13.50
C GLY A 27 13.55 1.66 -14.76
N LYS A 28 12.97 1.40 -15.94
CA LYS A 28 13.29 2.16 -17.18
C LYS A 28 12.83 3.61 -17.11
N LEU A 29 11.72 3.87 -16.41
CA LEU A 29 11.12 5.19 -16.28
C LEU A 29 11.28 5.79 -14.87
N ILE A 30 11.32 4.93 -13.85
CA ILE A 30 11.32 5.36 -12.45
C ILE A 30 12.71 5.24 -11.85
N VAL A 31 13.28 6.38 -11.48
CA VAL A 31 14.61 6.48 -10.88
C VAL A 31 14.49 6.71 -9.37
N GLY A 32 15.28 5.98 -8.59
CA GLY A 32 15.42 6.20 -7.14
C GLY A 32 14.25 5.76 -6.25
N GLN A 33 13.20 5.16 -6.83
CA GLN A 33 12.01 4.74 -6.08
C GLN A 33 11.88 3.22 -5.94
N THR A 34 13.00 2.50 -5.90
CA THR A 34 13.02 1.03 -5.78
C THR A 34 12.19 0.53 -4.59
N ARG A 35 12.33 1.19 -3.42
CA ARG A 35 11.55 0.84 -2.22
C ARG A 35 10.05 1.05 -2.44
N LEU A 36 9.63 2.15 -3.07
CA LEU A 36 8.21 2.38 -3.37
C LEU A 36 7.68 1.24 -4.25
N VAL A 37 8.37 0.93 -5.33
CA VAL A 37 7.96 -0.15 -6.27
C VAL A 37 7.85 -1.49 -5.55
N GLU A 38 8.83 -1.86 -4.73
CA GLU A 38 8.79 -3.10 -3.94
C GLU A 38 7.58 -3.14 -2.99
N ARG A 39 7.23 -2.02 -2.35
CA ARG A 39 6.06 -1.94 -1.46
C ARG A 39 4.74 -1.99 -2.21
N LEU A 40 4.65 -1.38 -3.38
CA LEU A 40 3.47 -1.47 -4.24
C LEU A 40 3.25 -2.91 -4.71
N LEU A 41 4.32 -3.60 -5.13
CA LEU A 41 4.25 -5.03 -5.47
C LEU A 41 3.85 -5.88 -4.26
N ALA A 42 4.43 -5.64 -3.08
CA ALA A 42 4.07 -6.35 -1.86
C ALA A 42 2.58 -6.17 -1.51
N ALA A 43 2.06 -4.94 -1.57
CA ALA A 43 0.65 -4.66 -1.33
C ALA A 43 -0.26 -5.35 -2.37
N LEU A 44 0.13 -5.36 -3.64
CA LEU A 44 -0.58 -6.04 -4.71
C LEU A 44 -0.65 -7.55 -4.48
N LEU A 45 0.46 -8.17 -4.08
CA LEU A 45 0.57 -9.60 -3.72
C LEU A 45 -0.21 -9.96 -2.45
N CYS A 46 -0.43 -9.00 -1.55
CA CYS A 46 -1.25 -9.19 -0.37
C CYS A 46 -2.72 -8.81 -0.59
N ASN A 47 -3.12 -8.43 -1.82
CA ASN A 47 -4.44 -7.91 -2.14
C ASN A 47 -4.88 -6.74 -1.23
N ASN A 48 -4.01 -5.76 -1.06
CA ASN A 48 -4.18 -4.68 -0.09
C ASN A 48 -3.87 -3.30 -0.67
N HIS A 49 -4.22 -2.26 0.09
CA HIS A 49 -4.15 -0.85 -0.33
C HIS A 49 -2.98 -0.13 0.33
N VAL A 50 -2.52 0.96 -0.29
CA VAL A 50 -1.37 1.74 0.18
C VAL A 50 -1.74 3.21 0.30
N LEU A 51 -1.30 3.83 1.38
CA LEU A 51 -1.33 5.27 1.59
C LEU A 51 0.07 5.85 1.32
N ILE A 52 0.18 6.85 0.46
CA ILE A 52 1.44 7.46 0.04
C ILE A 52 1.47 8.91 0.50
N GLU A 53 2.25 9.17 1.54
CA GLU A 53 2.52 10.52 2.02
C GLU A 53 3.75 11.10 1.31
N GLY A 54 3.67 12.35 0.89
CA GLY A 54 4.82 13.08 0.37
C GLY A 54 4.40 14.21 -0.56
N VAL A 55 5.34 15.10 -0.83
CA VAL A 55 5.09 16.34 -1.56
C VAL A 55 4.73 16.08 -3.04
N PRO A 56 4.07 17.06 -3.70
CA PRO A 56 3.82 17.02 -5.13
C PRO A 56 5.11 16.92 -5.95
N GLY A 57 5.01 16.37 -7.16
CA GLY A 57 6.13 16.33 -8.11
C GLY A 57 7.09 15.15 -7.97
N LEU A 58 6.89 14.24 -7.00
CA LEU A 58 7.75 13.07 -6.80
C LEU A 58 7.43 11.87 -7.72
N ALA A 59 6.97 12.11 -8.94
CA ALA A 59 6.64 11.08 -9.94
C ALA A 59 5.77 9.91 -9.43
N LYS A 60 4.95 10.12 -8.39
CA LYS A 60 4.06 9.10 -7.81
C LYS A 60 3.06 8.60 -8.85
N THR A 61 2.40 9.52 -9.54
CA THR A 61 1.47 9.21 -10.63
C THR A 61 2.15 8.38 -11.72
N LEU A 62 3.34 8.80 -12.16
CA LEU A 62 4.11 8.06 -13.17
C LEU A 62 4.48 6.65 -12.68
N THR A 63 4.87 6.49 -11.41
CA THR A 63 5.19 5.18 -10.83
C THR A 63 3.99 4.25 -10.87
N VAL A 64 2.82 4.75 -10.47
CA VAL A 64 1.58 3.97 -10.46
C VAL A 64 1.11 3.61 -11.86
N THR A 65 1.14 4.56 -12.81
CA THR A 65 0.73 4.31 -14.19
C THR A 65 1.66 3.29 -14.85
N THR A 66 2.96 3.40 -14.61
CA THR A 66 3.99 2.47 -15.11
C THR A 66 3.77 1.07 -14.53
N LEU A 67 3.48 0.96 -13.24
CA LEU A 67 3.13 -0.32 -12.62
C LEU A 67 1.89 -0.95 -13.28
N ALA A 68 0.81 -0.19 -13.45
CA ALA A 68 -0.43 -0.68 -14.06
C ALA A 68 -0.21 -1.18 -15.49
N GLN A 69 0.57 -0.44 -16.30
CA GLN A 69 0.96 -0.84 -17.64
C GLN A 69 1.81 -2.11 -17.64
N ALA A 70 2.79 -2.23 -16.75
CA ALA A 70 3.66 -3.40 -16.64
C ALA A 70 2.90 -4.68 -16.27
N ILE A 71 1.75 -4.58 -15.60
CA ILE A 71 0.91 -5.72 -15.18
C ILE A 71 -0.40 -5.88 -15.98
N GLN A 72 -0.55 -5.16 -17.10
CA GLN A 72 -1.76 -5.15 -17.94
C GLN A 72 -3.06 -4.88 -17.14
N ALA A 73 -2.99 -4.04 -16.13
CA ALA A 73 -4.11 -3.68 -15.29
C ALA A 73 -4.78 -2.38 -15.77
N SER A 74 -6.10 -2.31 -15.68
CA SER A 74 -6.82 -1.05 -15.90
C SER A 74 -6.46 -0.04 -14.80
N PHE A 75 -6.34 1.23 -15.18
CA PHE A 75 -5.92 2.31 -14.29
C PHE A 75 -6.87 3.48 -14.38
N HIS A 76 -7.27 4.01 -13.22
CA HIS A 76 -7.95 5.29 -13.14
C HIS A 76 -7.29 6.18 -12.07
N ARG A 77 -7.07 7.45 -12.44
CA ARG A 77 -6.70 8.52 -11.51
C ARG A 77 -7.95 9.28 -11.13
N ILE A 78 -8.15 9.46 -9.83
CA ILE A 78 -9.26 10.20 -9.25
C ILE A 78 -8.65 11.30 -8.40
N GLN A 79 -8.86 12.55 -8.81
CA GLN A 79 -8.47 13.71 -8.02
C GLN A 79 -9.55 13.96 -6.97
N PHE A 80 -9.17 13.94 -5.70
CA PHE A 80 -10.10 14.27 -4.62
C PHE A 80 -10.16 15.78 -4.47
N THR A 81 -11.38 16.32 -4.51
CA THR A 81 -11.66 17.75 -4.40
C THR A 81 -12.78 17.98 -3.39
N PRO A 82 -12.91 19.20 -2.82
CA PRO A 82 -13.91 19.50 -1.80
C PRO A 82 -15.37 19.33 -2.29
N ASP A 83 -15.59 19.44 -3.59
CA ASP A 83 -16.89 19.34 -4.26
C ASP A 83 -17.22 17.92 -4.76
N LEU A 84 -16.27 16.99 -4.67
CA LEU A 84 -16.48 15.61 -5.12
C LEU A 84 -17.63 14.96 -4.35
N LEU A 85 -18.52 14.26 -5.05
CA LEU A 85 -19.62 13.51 -4.43
C LEU A 85 -19.33 12.00 -4.43
N PRO A 86 -19.91 11.22 -3.49
CA PRO A 86 -19.77 9.77 -3.51
C PRO A 86 -20.19 9.15 -4.85
N GLY A 87 -21.25 9.68 -5.47
CA GLY A 87 -21.75 9.26 -6.78
C GLY A 87 -20.73 9.40 -7.91
N ASP A 88 -19.85 10.40 -7.86
CA ASP A 88 -18.79 10.61 -8.86
C ASP A 88 -17.70 9.55 -8.77
N LEU A 89 -17.53 8.95 -7.59
CA LEU A 89 -16.57 7.87 -7.34
C LEU A 89 -17.17 6.50 -7.68
N ILE A 90 -18.34 6.21 -7.11
CA ILE A 90 -18.97 4.88 -7.19
C ILE A 90 -19.77 4.68 -8.48
N GLY A 91 -20.35 5.74 -9.02
CA GLY A 91 -21.28 5.71 -10.13
C GLY A 91 -22.70 6.15 -9.74
N THR A 92 -23.53 6.39 -10.75
CA THR A 92 -24.87 6.93 -10.58
C THR A 92 -25.87 6.25 -11.52
N LEU A 93 -27.16 6.36 -11.19
CA LEU A 93 -28.24 6.00 -12.10
C LEU A 93 -28.52 7.17 -13.04
N ILE A 94 -28.47 6.91 -14.34
CA ILE A 94 -28.79 7.87 -15.38
C ILE A 94 -30.18 7.55 -15.93
N TYR A 95 -31.10 8.48 -15.75
CA TYR A 95 -32.41 8.43 -16.37
C TYR A 95 -32.29 8.64 -17.88
N ASN A 96 -32.86 7.73 -18.67
CA ASN A 96 -32.95 7.85 -20.11
C ASN A 96 -34.35 8.37 -20.50
N PRO A 97 -34.50 9.64 -20.91
CA PRO A 97 -35.82 10.20 -21.23
C PRO A 97 -36.50 9.54 -22.44
N LYS A 98 -35.73 8.85 -23.30
CA LYS A 98 -36.29 8.17 -24.48
C LYS A 98 -37.00 6.87 -24.13
N THR A 99 -36.52 6.15 -23.13
CA THR A 99 -37.10 4.85 -22.73
C THR A 99 -37.90 4.93 -21.43
N GLY A 100 -37.65 5.96 -20.61
CA GLY A 100 -38.23 6.08 -19.27
C GLY A 100 -37.49 5.26 -18.22
N ASP A 101 -36.38 4.60 -18.58
CA ASP A 101 -35.64 3.70 -17.70
C ASP A 101 -34.43 4.37 -17.05
N PHE A 102 -34.02 3.84 -15.90
CA PHE A 102 -32.74 4.18 -15.26
C PHE A 102 -31.67 3.18 -15.68
N THR A 103 -30.51 3.69 -16.12
CA THR A 103 -29.35 2.88 -16.50
C THR A 103 -28.18 3.17 -15.56
N THR A 104 -27.51 2.13 -15.08
CA THR A 104 -26.36 2.28 -14.19
C THR A 104 -25.13 2.72 -14.96
N ARG A 105 -24.55 3.86 -14.58
CA ARG A 105 -23.22 4.27 -15.03
C ARG A 105 -22.21 4.00 -13.92
N LYS A 106 -21.31 3.04 -14.17
CA LYS A 106 -20.19 2.71 -13.28
C LYS A 106 -19.25 3.90 -13.15
N GLY A 107 -18.83 4.19 -11.92
CA GLY A 107 -17.84 5.23 -11.62
C GLY A 107 -16.40 4.81 -11.94
N PRO A 108 -15.44 5.73 -11.79
CA PRO A 108 -14.01 5.49 -12.05
C PRO A 108 -13.37 4.46 -11.11
N ILE A 109 -14.03 4.11 -10.00
CA ILE A 109 -13.53 3.09 -9.06
C ILE A 109 -13.54 1.67 -9.64
N PHE A 110 -14.27 1.42 -10.73
CA PHE A 110 -14.25 0.15 -11.46
C PHE A 110 -13.00 0.08 -12.36
N ALA A 111 -11.86 -0.15 -11.72
CA ALA A 111 -10.59 -0.44 -12.37
C ALA A 111 -9.73 -1.32 -11.47
N ASN A 112 -8.67 -1.90 -12.00
CA ASN A 112 -7.76 -2.71 -11.21
C ASN A 112 -6.90 -1.87 -10.26
N ILE A 113 -6.36 -0.75 -10.75
CA ILE A 113 -5.51 0.17 -9.98
C ILE A 113 -6.15 1.55 -9.94
N ILE A 114 -6.44 2.03 -8.73
CA ILE A 114 -6.99 3.36 -8.49
C ILE A 114 -5.93 4.22 -7.80
N LEU A 115 -5.60 5.35 -8.41
CA LEU A 115 -4.84 6.42 -7.75
C LEU A 115 -5.84 7.46 -7.21
N ALA A 116 -6.06 7.46 -5.90
CA ALA A 116 -6.87 8.45 -5.20
C ALA A 116 -5.97 9.60 -4.73
N ASP A 117 -5.83 10.62 -5.56
CA ASP A 117 -4.91 11.73 -5.34
C ASP A 117 -5.51 12.74 -4.36
N GLU A 118 -4.74 13.13 -3.34
CA GLU A 118 -5.11 14.11 -2.31
C GLU A 118 -6.41 13.74 -1.58
N ILE A 119 -6.49 12.49 -1.09
CA ILE A 119 -7.68 11.95 -0.42
C ILE A 119 -8.18 12.82 0.74
N ASN A 120 -7.27 13.58 1.37
CA ASN A 120 -7.56 14.52 2.45
C ASN A 120 -8.26 15.80 1.97
N ARG A 121 -8.51 16.02 0.67
CA ARG A 121 -9.25 17.20 0.19
C ARG A 121 -10.74 16.96 0.02
N ALA A 122 -11.18 15.70 -0.06
CA ALA A 122 -12.60 15.40 -0.19
C ALA A 122 -13.31 15.31 1.17
N PRO A 123 -14.62 15.58 1.22
CA PRO A 123 -15.41 15.41 2.43
C PRO A 123 -15.37 13.97 2.96
N ALA A 124 -15.58 13.80 4.27
CA ALA A 124 -15.56 12.51 4.95
C ALA A 124 -16.51 11.46 4.33
N LYS A 125 -17.63 11.88 3.73
CA LYS A 125 -18.57 10.98 3.03
C LYS A 125 -17.95 10.32 1.80
N VAL A 126 -17.14 11.05 1.02
CA VAL A 126 -16.44 10.51 -0.16
C VAL A 126 -15.31 9.59 0.26
N GLN A 127 -14.55 9.99 1.28
CA GLN A 127 -13.53 9.15 1.89
C GLN A 127 -14.12 7.82 2.36
N SER A 128 -15.28 7.87 3.03
CA SER A 128 -16.00 6.69 3.52
C SER A 128 -16.43 5.76 2.38
N ALA A 129 -16.96 6.31 1.29
CA ALA A 129 -17.34 5.53 0.10
C ALA A 129 -16.14 4.80 -0.53
N LEU A 130 -14.98 5.45 -0.62
CA LEU A 130 -13.75 4.79 -1.09
C LEU A 130 -13.32 3.66 -0.15
N LEU A 131 -13.33 3.90 1.16
CA LEU A 131 -12.90 2.93 2.17
C LEU A 131 -13.85 1.74 2.29
N GLU A 132 -15.15 1.96 2.06
CA GLU A 132 -16.14 0.90 1.96
C GLU A 132 -15.84 0.01 0.74
N ALA A 133 -15.61 0.60 -0.43
CA ALA A 133 -15.22 -0.14 -1.63
C ALA A 133 -13.91 -0.95 -1.43
N MET A 134 -12.94 -0.39 -0.70
CA MET A 134 -11.70 -1.08 -0.30
C MET A 134 -11.96 -2.31 0.60
N GLN A 135 -12.90 -2.19 1.53
CA GLN A 135 -13.19 -3.24 2.52
C GLN A 135 -14.10 -4.33 1.96
N GLU A 136 -15.19 -3.93 1.29
CA GLU A 136 -16.24 -4.83 0.82
C GLU A 136 -15.96 -5.42 -0.57
N ARG A 137 -15.08 -4.79 -1.35
CA ARG A 137 -14.73 -5.22 -2.73
C ARG A 137 -15.93 -5.29 -3.68
N GLN A 138 -17.00 -4.60 -3.33
CA GLN A 138 -18.21 -4.46 -4.12
C GLN A 138 -18.84 -3.10 -3.81
N ILE A 139 -19.68 -2.64 -4.73
CA ILE A 139 -20.37 -1.37 -4.63
C ILE A 139 -21.82 -1.57 -5.05
N THR A 140 -22.73 -0.99 -4.28
CA THR A 140 -24.16 -0.98 -4.62
C THR A 140 -24.53 0.36 -5.25
N ILE A 141 -25.12 0.32 -6.45
CA ILE A 141 -25.62 1.51 -7.17
C ILE A 141 -27.10 1.29 -7.46
N GLY A 142 -27.97 2.06 -6.80
CA GLY A 142 -29.40 1.77 -6.79
C GLY A 142 -29.66 0.43 -6.11
N ASP A 143 -30.37 -0.47 -6.79
CA ASP A 143 -30.74 -1.79 -6.27
C ASP A 143 -29.76 -2.91 -6.70
N HIS A 144 -28.69 -2.57 -7.43
CA HIS A 144 -27.74 -3.55 -7.96
C HIS A 144 -26.37 -3.43 -7.31
N THR A 145 -25.85 -4.56 -6.83
CA THR A 145 -24.48 -4.69 -6.32
C THR A 145 -23.54 -5.20 -7.42
N PHE A 146 -22.41 -4.53 -7.57
CA PHE A 146 -21.38 -4.83 -8.55
C PHE A 146 -20.08 -5.16 -7.83
N ALA A 147 -19.49 -6.32 -8.13
CA ALA A 147 -18.14 -6.65 -7.69
C ALA A 147 -17.12 -5.76 -8.40
N LEU A 148 -16.04 -5.41 -7.68
CA LEU A 148 -14.89 -4.72 -8.25
C LEU A 148 -13.96 -5.70 -8.98
N ASP A 149 -13.16 -5.17 -9.89
CA ASP A 149 -12.24 -5.98 -10.69
C ASP A 149 -11.17 -6.62 -9.80
N ASP A 150 -10.76 -7.86 -10.09
CA ASP A 150 -9.66 -8.52 -9.38
C ASP A 150 -8.43 -8.63 -10.31
N PRO A 151 -7.24 -8.10 -9.96
CA PRO A 151 -6.89 -7.40 -8.72
C PRO A 151 -7.54 -6.02 -8.59
N PHE A 152 -7.92 -5.64 -7.36
CA PHE A 152 -8.30 -4.27 -6.99
C PHE A 152 -7.28 -3.71 -5.99
N MET A 153 -6.61 -2.61 -6.32
CA MET A 153 -5.69 -1.90 -5.43
C MET A 153 -5.96 -0.40 -5.48
N VAL A 154 -6.00 0.21 -4.31
CA VAL A 154 -6.16 1.66 -4.15
C VAL A 154 -4.86 2.19 -3.57
N LEU A 155 -4.34 3.22 -4.24
CA LEU A 155 -3.16 3.98 -3.87
C LEU A 155 -3.66 5.38 -3.56
N ALA A 156 -3.81 5.70 -2.28
CA ALA A 156 -4.25 7.01 -1.85
C ALA A 156 -3.03 7.89 -1.58
N THR A 157 -3.04 9.16 -2.02
CA THR A 157 -1.97 10.11 -1.69
C THR A 157 -2.45 11.15 -0.70
N GLN A 158 -1.54 11.59 0.17
CA GLN A 158 -1.75 12.72 1.06
C GLN A 158 -0.58 13.69 0.95
N ASN A 159 -0.90 14.98 0.84
CA ASN A 159 0.08 16.04 0.89
C ASN A 159 0.15 16.61 2.32
N PRO A 160 1.28 16.46 3.04
CA PRO A 160 1.39 16.90 4.42
C PRO A 160 1.47 18.43 4.60
N ILE A 161 1.76 19.18 3.53
CA ILE A 161 2.01 20.65 3.61
C ILE A 161 0.71 21.46 3.47
N GLU A 162 -0.36 20.86 2.96
CA GLU A 162 -1.58 21.56 2.59
C GLU A 162 -2.50 21.75 3.82
N GLN A 163 -2.57 22.97 4.35
CA GLN A 163 -3.31 23.29 5.57
C GLN A 163 -4.73 23.82 5.32
N GLU A 164 -5.02 24.36 4.14
CA GLU A 164 -6.33 24.91 3.81
C GLU A 164 -7.24 23.88 3.14
N GLY A 165 -8.47 23.74 3.66
CA GLY A 165 -9.50 22.90 3.05
C GLY A 165 -9.22 21.39 3.11
N THR A 166 -8.44 20.94 4.09
CA THR A 166 -8.14 19.51 4.29
C THR A 166 -8.99 18.88 5.41
N TYR A 167 -9.46 17.68 5.14
CA TYR A 167 -10.18 16.78 6.01
C TYR A 167 -9.27 15.58 6.32
N PRO A 168 -8.57 15.59 7.49
CA PRO A 168 -7.68 14.49 7.85
C PRO A 168 -8.48 13.19 7.96
N LEU A 169 -7.88 12.10 7.49
CA LEU A 169 -8.44 10.76 7.67
C LEU A 169 -8.32 10.37 9.14
N PRO A 170 -9.44 10.02 9.82
CA PRO A 170 -9.40 9.43 11.15
C PRO A 170 -8.51 8.19 11.21
N GLU A 171 -7.92 7.91 12.36
CA GLU A 171 -6.96 6.81 12.56
C GLU A 171 -7.58 5.46 12.19
N ALA A 172 -8.85 5.26 12.55
CA ALA A 172 -9.62 4.06 12.18
C ALA A 172 -9.79 3.88 10.66
N GLN A 173 -9.74 4.97 9.88
CA GLN A 173 -9.77 4.94 8.42
C GLN A 173 -8.40 4.64 7.85
N VAL A 174 -7.35 5.27 8.40
CA VAL A 174 -5.96 5.02 7.99
C VAL A 174 -5.54 3.57 8.28
N ASP A 175 -6.05 2.95 9.35
CA ASP A 175 -5.79 1.53 9.70
C ASP A 175 -6.28 0.53 8.62
N ARG A 176 -7.14 0.95 7.69
CA ARG A 176 -7.56 0.13 6.54
C ARG A 176 -6.50 0.00 5.44
N PHE A 177 -5.53 0.91 5.39
CA PHE A 177 -4.40 0.81 4.47
C PHE A 177 -3.33 -0.10 5.06
N MET A 178 -2.88 -1.09 4.31
CA MET A 178 -1.86 -2.03 4.78
C MET A 178 -0.54 -1.29 5.07
N LEU A 179 -0.12 -0.42 4.14
CA LEU A 179 1.13 0.32 4.22
C LEU A 179 0.88 1.82 4.16
N LYS A 180 1.61 2.59 4.98
CA LYS A 180 1.81 4.04 4.80
C LYS A 180 3.27 4.28 4.40
N LEU A 181 3.46 4.81 3.19
CA LEU A 181 4.77 5.04 2.60
C LEU A 181 5.05 6.54 2.57
N LYS A 182 6.15 6.96 3.20
CA LYS A 182 6.68 8.32 3.04
C LYS A 182 7.65 8.35 1.87
N VAL A 183 7.37 9.18 0.87
CA VAL A 183 8.25 9.42 -0.28
C VAL A 183 8.92 10.78 -0.11
N THR A 184 10.24 10.79 -0.11
CA THR A 184 11.07 11.99 0.02
C THR A 184 11.64 12.41 -1.33
N TYR A 185 12.27 13.58 -1.40
CA TYR A 185 13.00 14.02 -2.59
C TYR A 185 14.09 13.00 -2.98
N PRO A 186 14.34 12.81 -4.29
CA PRO A 186 15.44 12.00 -4.77
C PRO A 186 16.78 12.59 -4.33
N SER A 187 17.81 11.75 -4.27
CA SER A 187 19.18 12.21 -4.12
C SER A 187 19.61 13.02 -5.34
N LYS A 188 20.65 13.86 -5.19
CA LYS A 188 21.21 14.65 -6.30
C LYS A 188 21.60 13.80 -7.53
N VAL A 189 22.06 12.56 -7.30
CA VAL A 189 22.44 11.63 -8.37
C VAL A 189 21.21 11.12 -9.12
N GLU A 190 20.16 10.74 -8.38
CA GLU A 190 18.88 10.31 -8.94
C GLU A 190 18.19 11.47 -9.66
N GLU A 191 18.23 12.68 -9.11
CA GLU A 191 17.67 13.88 -9.72
C GLU A 191 18.38 14.22 -11.04
N GLN A 192 19.71 14.06 -11.10
CA GLN A 192 20.45 14.22 -12.34
C GLN A 192 20.06 13.17 -13.39
N GLN A 193 19.79 11.93 -12.97
CA GLN A 193 19.30 10.87 -13.87
C GLN A 193 17.87 11.18 -14.35
N ILE A 194 16.99 11.65 -13.47
CA ILE A 194 15.63 12.12 -13.82
C ILE A 194 15.72 13.25 -14.85
N LEU A 195 16.60 14.25 -14.62
CA LEU A 195 16.83 15.34 -15.55
C LEU A 195 17.26 14.81 -16.92
N ARG A 196 18.23 13.89 -16.98
CA ARG A 196 18.69 13.32 -18.25
C ARG A 196 17.57 12.57 -18.99
N LEU A 197 16.75 11.83 -18.25
CA LEU A 197 15.64 11.06 -18.81
C LEU A 197 14.54 11.98 -19.36
N MET A 198 14.14 12.99 -18.58
CA MET A 198 13.03 13.89 -18.90
C MET A 198 13.42 15.04 -19.84
N ALA A 199 14.68 15.46 -19.85
CA ALA A 199 15.18 16.51 -20.74
C ALA A 199 15.62 15.97 -22.11
N SER A 200 15.74 14.64 -22.27
CA SER A 200 16.00 14.07 -23.59
C SER A 200 14.76 14.32 -24.48
N ALA A 201 14.95 14.93 -25.65
CA ALA A 201 13.89 15.12 -26.63
C ALA A 201 13.49 13.81 -27.36
N ALA A 202 14.07 12.68 -26.96
CA ALA A 202 13.67 11.36 -27.42
C ALA A 202 12.35 10.94 -26.75
N GLU A 203 11.57 10.11 -27.44
CA GLU A 203 10.36 9.52 -26.85
C GLU A 203 10.73 8.78 -25.55
N LEU A 204 9.96 9.04 -24.49
CA LEU A 204 10.11 8.32 -23.23
C LEU A 204 10.03 6.80 -23.49
N PRO A 205 10.84 5.99 -22.79
CA PRO A 205 10.78 4.53 -22.90
C PRO A 205 9.33 4.03 -22.77
N GLN A 206 8.84 3.31 -23.77
CA GLN A 206 7.53 2.69 -23.68
C GLN A 206 7.58 1.49 -22.73
N VAL A 207 6.62 1.43 -21.82
CA VAL A 207 6.47 0.33 -20.87
C VAL A 207 5.87 -0.85 -21.62
N THR A 208 6.62 -1.95 -21.70
CA THR A 208 6.11 -3.19 -22.26
C THR A 208 5.42 -4.00 -21.18
N PRO A 209 4.18 -4.47 -21.38
CA PRO A 209 3.54 -5.29 -20.37
C PRO A 209 4.27 -6.62 -20.16
N VAL A 210 4.50 -6.97 -18.90
CA VAL A 210 5.32 -8.13 -18.50
C VAL A 210 4.45 -9.30 -18.01
N ILE A 211 3.42 -8.99 -17.22
CA ILE A 211 2.48 -9.97 -16.66
C ILE A 211 1.05 -9.44 -16.77
N GLY A 212 0.06 -10.31 -16.59
CA GLY A 212 -1.36 -9.92 -16.57
C GLY A 212 -2.05 -10.10 -15.21
N PRO A 213 -3.33 -9.69 -15.09
CA PRO A 213 -4.15 -9.90 -13.90
C PRO A 213 -4.20 -11.36 -13.40
N GLU A 214 -4.23 -12.35 -14.30
CA GLU A 214 -4.24 -13.77 -13.93
C GLU A 214 -2.93 -14.21 -13.26
N ASP A 215 -1.79 -13.68 -13.71
CA ASP A 215 -0.49 -13.94 -13.08
C ASP A 215 -0.47 -13.35 -11.67
N ILE A 216 -1.03 -12.16 -11.46
CA ILE A 216 -1.16 -11.56 -10.12
C ILE A 216 -1.98 -12.46 -9.20
N ARG A 217 -3.10 -13.03 -9.67
CA ARG A 217 -3.88 -14.00 -8.86
C ARG A 217 -3.08 -15.27 -8.54
N ARG A 218 -2.29 -15.78 -9.50
CA ARG A 218 -1.38 -16.92 -9.27
C ARG A 218 -0.34 -16.58 -8.20
N LEU A 219 0.32 -15.43 -8.33
CA LEU A 219 1.35 -14.95 -7.40
C LEU A 219 0.81 -14.71 -5.99
N ARG A 220 -0.42 -14.21 -5.85
CA ARG A 220 -1.12 -14.09 -4.56
C ARG A 220 -1.27 -15.45 -3.87
N ARG A 221 -1.78 -16.46 -4.58
CA ARG A 221 -1.91 -17.84 -4.05
C ARG A 221 -0.55 -18.40 -3.62
N LYS A 222 0.51 -18.13 -4.38
CA LYS A 222 1.88 -18.52 -4.01
C LYS A 222 2.40 -17.77 -2.79
N THR A 223 2.07 -16.48 -2.65
CA THR A 223 2.41 -15.69 -1.46
C THR A 223 1.80 -16.29 -0.20
N GLU A 224 0.56 -16.77 -0.27
CA GLU A 224 -0.13 -17.40 0.87
C GLU A 224 0.55 -18.70 1.33
N GLN A 225 1.11 -19.47 0.40
CA GLN A 225 1.81 -20.75 0.64
C GLN A 225 3.17 -20.57 1.32
N ILE A 226 3.75 -19.36 1.33
CA ILE A 226 5.06 -19.13 1.95
C ILE A 226 5.03 -19.49 3.43
N TYR A 227 6.04 -20.26 3.82
CA TYR A 227 6.18 -20.77 5.17
C TYR A 227 6.57 -19.67 6.16
N VAL A 228 5.94 -19.67 7.33
CA VAL A 228 6.29 -18.82 8.48
C VAL A 228 6.53 -19.74 9.66
N ASP A 229 7.72 -19.65 10.26
CA ASP A 229 8.08 -20.38 11.47
C ASP A 229 7.28 -19.81 12.66
N GLY A 230 6.83 -20.65 13.58
CA GLY A 230 6.03 -20.23 14.73
C GLY A 230 6.74 -19.17 15.60
N ARG A 231 8.08 -19.17 15.65
CA ARG A 231 8.84 -18.14 16.38
C ARG A 231 8.77 -16.78 15.69
N ILE A 232 8.61 -16.73 14.37
CA ILE A 232 8.39 -15.48 13.63
C ILE A 232 6.97 -14.97 13.87
N GLU A 233 5.98 -15.86 13.95
CA GLU A 233 4.61 -15.48 14.33
C GLU A 233 4.59 -14.87 15.74
N GLU A 234 5.27 -15.51 16.69
CA GLU A 234 5.44 -15.00 18.06
C GLU A 234 6.16 -13.64 18.06
N TYR A 235 7.25 -13.49 17.29
CA TYR A 235 7.94 -12.20 17.14
C TYR A 235 7.01 -11.09 16.62
N ILE A 236 6.17 -11.37 15.62
CA ILE A 236 5.20 -10.39 15.09
C ILE A 236 4.17 -10.02 16.15
N VAL A 237 3.66 -10.99 16.90
CA VAL A 237 2.70 -10.75 18.00
C VAL A 237 3.35 -9.90 19.09
N ASN A 238 4.56 -10.25 19.52
CA ASN A 238 5.33 -9.53 20.53
C ASN A 238 5.62 -8.09 20.10
N LEU A 239 5.96 -7.85 18.84
CA LEU A 239 6.19 -6.50 18.32
C LEU A 239 4.93 -5.63 18.41
N VAL A 240 3.78 -6.19 18.06
CA VAL A 240 2.50 -5.48 18.10
C VAL A 240 2.04 -5.28 19.55
N ASP A 241 2.19 -6.28 20.41
CA ASP A 241 1.84 -6.20 21.82
C ASP A 241 2.75 -5.21 22.57
N ALA A 242 4.04 -5.14 22.24
CA ALA A 242 4.97 -4.15 22.79
C ALA A 242 4.55 -2.70 22.50
N SER A 243 3.83 -2.45 21.39
CA SER A 243 3.25 -1.13 21.12
C SER A 243 2.06 -0.79 22.04
N ARG A 244 1.43 -1.79 22.67
CA ARG A 244 0.27 -1.62 23.58
C ARG A 244 0.69 -1.67 25.05
N HIS A 245 1.58 -2.61 25.37
CA HIS A 245 2.06 -2.91 26.72
C HIS A 245 3.59 -2.83 26.79
N PRO A 246 4.22 -1.67 26.48
CA PRO A 246 5.68 -1.55 26.42
C PRO A 246 6.41 -1.91 27.73
N GLU A 247 5.73 -1.75 28.88
CA GLU A 247 6.25 -2.10 30.20
C GLU A 247 6.57 -3.60 30.35
N ALA A 248 5.78 -4.47 29.70
CA ALA A 248 6.02 -5.92 29.70
C ALA A 248 7.34 -6.30 29.01
N TYR A 249 7.83 -5.42 28.13
CA TYR A 249 9.08 -5.58 27.38
C TYR A 249 10.21 -4.72 27.96
N LYS A 250 10.05 -4.26 29.22
CA LYS A 250 11.04 -3.43 29.94
C LYS A 250 11.32 -2.08 29.25
N MET A 251 10.36 -1.55 28.49
CA MET A 251 10.47 -0.25 27.84
C MET A 251 9.68 0.81 28.61
N ASN A 252 10.35 1.91 28.99
CA ASN A 252 9.70 3.05 29.62
C ASN A 252 9.24 4.08 28.57
N ILE A 253 8.30 3.69 27.70
CA ILE A 253 7.75 4.54 26.64
C ILE A 253 6.23 4.60 26.62
N ARG A 254 5.56 4.09 27.66
CA ARG A 254 4.09 4.08 27.74
C ARG A 254 3.51 5.50 27.66
N HIS A 255 4.16 6.48 28.28
CA HIS A 255 3.76 7.89 28.25
C HIS A 255 3.84 8.50 26.85
N LEU A 256 4.67 7.95 25.95
CA LEU A 256 4.81 8.41 24.57
C LEU A 256 3.73 7.86 23.63
N ILE A 257 3.00 6.80 24.03
CA ILE A 257 2.06 6.10 23.17
C ILE A 257 0.62 6.35 23.64
N GLN A 258 -0.15 7.06 22.84
CA GLN A 258 -1.58 7.26 23.08
C GLN A 258 -2.38 6.00 22.75
N TYR A 259 -2.12 5.41 21.57
CA TYR A 259 -2.74 4.17 21.12
C TYR A 259 -1.72 3.28 20.39
N GLY A 260 -1.66 2.01 20.80
CA GLY A 260 -0.84 0.99 20.14
C GLY A 260 -1.50 0.39 18.90
N ALA A 261 -0.72 -0.37 18.14
CA ALA A 261 -1.17 -0.91 16.85
C ALA A 261 -2.29 -1.96 16.99
N SER A 262 -3.28 -1.91 16.08
CA SER A 262 -4.43 -2.83 16.09
C SER A 262 -4.04 -4.27 15.72
N PRO A 263 -4.91 -5.29 15.94
CA PRO A 263 -4.67 -6.65 15.45
C PRO A 263 -4.49 -6.74 13.92
N ARG A 264 -4.97 -5.74 13.16
CA ARG A 264 -4.69 -5.67 11.71
C ARG A 264 -3.20 -5.54 11.43
N ALA A 265 -2.45 -4.87 12.31
CA ALA A 265 -0.99 -4.77 12.20
C ALA A 265 -0.33 -6.14 12.19
N THR A 266 -0.74 -7.05 13.08
CA THR A 266 -0.23 -8.44 13.15
C THR A 266 -0.45 -9.16 11.82
N ILE A 267 -1.67 -9.08 11.28
CA ILE A 267 -2.04 -9.72 10.01
C ILE A 267 -1.23 -9.11 8.85
N PHE A 268 -1.12 -7.78 8.81
CA PHE A 268 -0.40 -7.08 7.73
C PHE A 268 1.10 -7.30 7.80
N LEU A 269 1.71 -7.37 8.98
CA LEU A 269 3.12 -7.73 9.13
C LEU A 269 3.39 -9.14 8.59
N ALA A 270 2.58 -10.12 8.97
CA ALA A 270 2.74 -11.50 8.50
C ALA A 270 2.58 -11.60 6.97
N ARG A 271 1.52 -10.99 6.41
CA ARG A 271 1.27 -10.99 4.96
C ARG A 271 2.37 -10.27 4.20
N ALA A 272 2.80 -9.11 4.67
CA ALA A 272 3.85 -8.35 4.01
C ALA A 272 5.21 -9.03 4.09
N ALA A 273 5.50 -9.71 5.20
CA ALA A 273 6.73 -10.48 5.35
C ALA A 273 6.76 -11.66 4.37
N LYS A 274 5.63 -12.35 4.16
CA LYS A 274 5.49 -13.34 3.08
C LYS A 274 5.72 -12.74 1.70
N ALA A 275 5.12 -11.58 1.40
CA ALA A 275 5.33 -10.91 0.12
C ALA A 275 6.79 -10.48 -0.10
N ASN A 276 7.48 -10.00 0.94
CA ASN A 276 8.92 -9.69 0.89
C ASN A 276 9.75 -10.96 0.64
N ALA A 277 9.43 -12.07 1.29
CA ALA A 277 10.10 -13.35 1.03
C ALA A 277 9.91 -13.80 -0.42
N LEU A 278 8.70 -13.65 -0.98
CA LEU A 278 8.43 -13.95 -2.39
C LEU A 278 9.26 -13.08 -3.32
N LEU A 279 9.28 -11.76 -3.10
CA LEU A 279 10.07 -10.81 -3.88
C LEU A 279 11.56 -11.09 -3.81
N ALA A 280 12.02 -11.70 -2.71
CA ALA A 280 13.40 -12.15 -2.52
C ALA A 280 13.67 -13.56 -3.06
N GLY A 281 12.68 -14.24 -3.65
CA GLY A 281 12.83 -15.61 -4.19
C GLY A 281 12.90 -16.69 -3.11
N ARG A 282 12.39 -16.44 -1.90
CA ARG A 282 12.43 -17.40 -0.78
C ARG A 282 11.06 -17.98 -0.48
N GLY A 283 11.01 -19.31 -0.28
CA GLY A 283 9.81 -20.03 0.15
C GLY A 283 9.50 -19.93 1.66
N PHE A 284 10.25 -19.14 2.41
CA PHE A 284 10.09 -18.97 3.86
C PHE A 284 10.42 -17.53 4.29
N VAL A 285 9.73 -17.08 5.35
CA VAL A 285 9.94 -15.77 5.98
C VAL A 285 11.15 -15.80 6.91
N THR A 286 11.89 -14.69 6.96
CA THR A 286 12.95 -14.42 7.93
C THR A 286 12.57 -13.25 8.84
N PRO A 287 13.18 -13.10 10.03
CA PRO A 287 12.93 -11.94 10.89
C PRO A 287 13.23 -10.60 10.20
N GLN A 288 14.20 -10.57 9.28
CA GLN A 288 14.53 -9.39 8.52
C GLN A 288 13.38 -8.92 7.61
N ASP A 289 12.59 -9.84 7.07
CA ASP A 289 11.42 -9.50 6.24
C ASP A 289 10.37 -8.70 7.02
N VAL A 290 10.18 -9.08 8.30
CA VAL A 290 9.29 -8.38 9.24
C VAL A 290 9.87 -7.02 9.59
N LYS A 291 11.15 -6.95 9.99
CA LYS A 291 11.80 -5.68 10.36
C LYS A 291 11.77 -4.67 9.23
N THR A 292 12.08 -5.10 8.01
CA THR A 292 12.15 -4.24 6.84
C THR A 292 10.80 -3.61 6.51
N ILE A 293 9.66 -4.29 6.72
CA ILE A 293 8.32 -3.74 6.46
C ILE A 293 7.68 -3.10 7.69
N ALA A 294 8.16 -3.37 8.90
CA ALA A 294 7.50 -2.97 10.14
C ALA A 294 7.21 -1.47 10.21
N MET A 295 8.16 -0.63 9.81
CA MET A 295 7.96 0.83 9.77
C MET A 295 6.81 1.24 8.83
N ASP A 296 6.68 0.58 7.68
CA ASP A 296 5.66 0.89 6.67
C ASP A 296 4.26 0.44 7.12
N VAL A 297 4.18 -0.59 7.98
CA VAL A 297 2.92 -1.10 8.55
C VAL A 297 2.53 -0.35 9.84
N LEU A 298 3.49 -0.01 10.71
CA LEU A 298 3.19 0.46 12.06
C LEU A 298 3.04 1.98 12.20
N ARG A 299 3.68 2.78 11.32
CA ARG A 299 3.78 4.25 11.49
C ARG A 299 2.46 5.01 11.54
N HIS A 300 1.39 4.43 11.01
CA HIS A 300 0.03 5.01 11.07
C HIS A 300 -0.89 4.28 12.03
N ARG A 301 -0.35 3.34 12.80
CA ARG A 301 -1.08 2.50 13.76
C ARG A 301 -0.62 2.73 15.19
N VAL A 302 0.58 3.25 15.38
CA VAL A 302 1.09 3.71 16.67
C VAL A 302 0.90 5.22 16.72
N ILE A 303 -0.02 5.67 17.58
CA ILE A 303 -0.36 7.08 17.77
C ILE A 303 0.37 7.58 19.01
N VAL A 304 1.14 8.66 18.85
CA VAL A 304 1.91 9.26 19.93
C VAL A 304 1.06 10.23 20.75
N THR A 305 1.44 10.47 22.00
CA THR A 305 0.78 11.47 22.86
C THR A 305 1.22 12.89 22.51
N TYR A 306 0.45 13.89 22.94
CA TYR A 306 0.87 15.29 22.86
C TYR A 306 2.20 15.58 23.58
N GLU A 307 2.48 14.84 24.66
CA GLU A 307 3.75 14.92 25.38
C GLU A 307 4.92 14.45 24.49
N ALA A 308 4.76 13.32 23.80
CA ALA A 308 5.74 12.85 22.83
C ALA A 308 5.96 13.86 21.69
N GLU A 309 4.88 14.47 21.16
CA GLU A 309 5.01 15.53 20.14
C GLU A 309 5.80 16.73 20.66
N ALA A 310 5.56 17.14 21.92
CA ALA A 310 6.29 18.23 22.57
C ALA A 310 7.78 17.89 22.81
N GLU A 311 8.11 16.61 22.98
CA GLU A 311 9.47 16.07 23.04
C GLU A 311 10.11 15.78 21.66
N GLU A 312 9.44 16.19 20.57
CA GLU A 312 9.86 15.91 19.19
C GLU A 312 10.01 14.40 18.88
N LYS A 313 9.26 13.56 19.59
CA LYS A 313 9.18 12.12 19.37
C LYS A 313 8.04 11.78 18.42
N SER A 314 8.39 11.14 17.31
CA SER A 314 7.44 10.66 16.32
C SER A 314 7.05 9.20 16.54
N SER A 315 5.96 8.78 15.89
CA SER A 315 5.59 7.36 15.80
C SER A 315 6.74 6.49 15.27
N GLU A 316 7.54 7.03 14.34
CA GLU A 316 8.66 6.31 13.75
C GLU A 316 9.79 6.07 14.76
N ASP A 317 10.03 7.01 15.69
CA ASP A 317 11.01 6.85 16.76
C ASP A 317 10.58 5.76 17.75
N VAL A 318 9.30 5.74 18.11
CA VAL A 318 8.72 4.70 18.96
C VAL A 318 8.87 3.33 18.27
N ILE A 319 8.53 3.22 16.99
CA ILE A 319 8.63 1.96 16.24
C ILE A 319 10.09 1.49 16.13
N GLN A 320 11.02 2.42 15.91
CA GLN A 320 12.44 2.08 15.87
C GLN A 320 12.89 1.46 17.21
N LEU A 321 12.50 2.07 18.33
CA LEU A 321 12.80 1.53 19.66
C LEU A 321 12.15 0.15 19.89
N LEU A 322 10.92 -0.06 19.42
CA LEU A 322 10.26 -1.37 19.48
C LEU A 322 11.08 -2.43 18.69
N LEU A 323 11.55 -2.09 17.50
CA LEU A 323 12.31 -2.99 16.63
C LEU A 323 13.71 -3.32 17.17
N ASP A 324 14.30 -2.40 17.91
CA ASP A 324 15.62 -2.54 18.53
C ASP A 324 15.56 -3.33 19.84
N THR A 325 14.43 -3.27 20.56
CA THR A 325 14.29 -3.88 21.89
C THR A 325 13.64 -5.26 21.86
N VAL A 326 12.65 -5.49 20.98
CA VAL A 326 11.99 -6.80 20.89
C VAL A 326 12.95 -7.82 20.29
N GLU A 327 13.28 -8.86 21.06
CA GLU A 327 14.22 -9.90 20.68
C GLU A 327 13.76 -10.64 19.42
N VAL A 328 14.72 -10.91 18.52
CA VAL A 328 14.48 -11.71 17.31
C VAL A 328 14.81 -13.19 17.58
N PRO A 329 14.03 -14.12 17.00
CA PRO A 329 14.09 -15.56 17.31
C PRO A 329 15.21 -16.36 16.63
#